data_AF-J9EVF6-F1
#
_entry.id   AF-J9EVF6-F1
#
_cell.length_a   1.000
_cell.length_b   1.000
_cell.length_c   1.000
_cell.angle_alpha   90.00
_cell.angle_beta   90.00
_cell.angle_gamma   90.00
#
_symmetry.space_group_name_H-M   'P 1'
#
loop_
_entity.id
_entity.type
_entity.pdbx_description
1 polymer ?
#
loop_
_entity_poly.entity_id
_entity_poly.type
_entity_poly.pdbx_seq_one_letter_code
_entity_poly.pdbx_strand_id
1 'polypeptide(L)'
;MDTPISLHNLMLQCWHIDRHKRPTFAQILKILEEYVRQPALIYSDGICLDNTTLSNVGFSTFGTLPRTLDTGISEAAAAASLSLSSQISLDEFLKRIGLGHCALKLNMAGVSRVSDLIRLGHIDLLSYGLIAEEVQMIRNALK
;
A
#
# COMPACT_ATOMS: atom_id res chain seq x y z
N MET A 1 -17.29 -3.95 30.52
CA MET A 1 -15.87 -3.74 30.88
C MET A 1 -15.46 -2.44 30.23
N ASP A 2 -15.44 -1.37 31.01
CA ASP A 2 -15.19 -0.01 30.53
C ASP A 2 -13.70 0.13 30.19
N THR A 3 -13.38 0.06 28.90
CA THR A 3 -12.00 0.22 28.45
C THR A 3 -11.62 1.70 28.53
N PRO A 4 -10.45 2.06 29.07
CA PRO A 4 -10.06 3.46 29.17
C PRO A 4 -9.99 4.14 27.80
N ILE A 5 -10.47 5.37 27.71
CA ILE A 5 -10.67 6.09 26.45
C ILE A 5 -9.37 6.20 25.62
N SER A 6 -8.23 6.46 26.26
CA SER A 6 -6.93 6.59 25.58
C SER A 6 -6.47 5.27 24.95
N LEU A 7 -6.71 4.16 25.64
CA LEU A 7 -6.37 2.82 25.13
C LEU A 7 -7.26 2.43 23.95
N HIS A 8 -8.56 2.73 24.04
CA HIS A 8 -9.50 2.55 22.95
C HIS A 8 -9.10 3.39 21.73
N ASN A 9 -8.70 4.64 21.92
CA ASN A 9 -8.23 5.50 20.84
C ASN A 9 -6.96 4.96 20.17
N LEU A 10 -6.01 4.43 20.95
CA LEU A 10 -4.84 3.74 20.39
C LEU A 10 -5.23 2.53 19.54
N MET A 11 -6.21 1.73 19.98
CA MET A 11 -6.74 0.62 19.19
C MET A 11 -7.34 1.09 17.87
N LEU A 12 -8.11 2.18 17.87
CA LEU A 12 -8.67 2.77 16.64
C LEU A 12 -7.57 3.25 15.67
N GLN A 13 -6.47 3.83 16.19
CA GLN A 13 -5.32 4.21 15.36
C GLN A 13 -4.66 2.98 14.71
N CYS A 14 -4.55 1.87 15.43
CA CYS A 14 -4.03 0.61 14.88
C CYS A 14 -4.95 0.00 13.80
N TRP A 15 -6.26 0.21 13.91
CA TRP A 15 -7.26 -0.24 12.94
C TRP A 15 -7.56 0.78 11.83
N HIS A 16 -6.72 1.80 11.68
CA HIS A 16 -6.93 2.80 10.63
C HIS A 16 -7.01 2.15 9.24
N ILE A 17 -7.99 2.57 8.43
CA ILE A 17 -8.26 1.99 7.09
C ILE A 17 -7.03 2.10 6.17
N ASP A 18 -6.38 3.26 6.20
CA ASP A 18 -5.09 3.50 5.54
C ASP A 18 -3.95 2.96 6.41
N ARG A 19 -3.21 1.98 5.87
CA ARG A 19 -2.06 1.35 6.54
C ARG A 19 -0.93 2.33 6.86
N HIS A 20 -0.77 3.39 6.06
CA HIS A 20 0.32 4.34 6.23
C HIS A 20 0.07 5.29 7.41
N LYS A 21 -1.18 5.37 7.87
CA LYS A 21 -1.56 6.12 9.07
C LYS A 21 -1.56 5.28 10.34
N ARG A 22 -1.42 3.96 10.23
CA ARG A 22 -1.30 3.10 11.41
C ARG A 22 0.04 3.38 12.10
N PRO A 23 0.07 3.49 13.43
CA PRO A 23 1.31 3.68 14.15
C PRO A 23 2.23 2.45 14.00
N THR A 24 3.53 2.71 13.92
CA THR A 24 4.55 1.65 13.95
C THR A 24 4.62 1.02 15.34
N PHE A 25 5.14 -0.21 15.43
CA PHE A 25 5.36 -0.86 16.73
C PHE A 25 6.22 -0.03 17.69
N ALA A 26 7.21 0.71 17.18
CA ALA A 26 8.02 1.62 17.99
C ALA A 26 7.19 2.76 18.59
N GLN A 27 6.27 3.34 17.81
CA GLN A 27 5.35 4.38 18.29
C GLN A 27 4.35 3.82 19.30
N ILE A 28 3.80 2.64 19.06
CA ILE A 28 2.90 1.96 20.01
C ILE A 28 3.61 1.68 21.33
N LEU A 29 4.82 1.11 21.28
CA LEU A 29 5.62 0.81 22.47
C LEU A 29 5.87 2.08 23.29
N LYS A 30 6.29 3.16 22.63
CA LYS A 30 6.53 4.45 23.30
C LYS A 30 5.27 4.99 24.00
N ILE A 31 4.10 4.89 23.38
CA ILE A 31 2.82 5.31 23.98
C ILE A 31 2.49 4.45 25.20
N LEU A 32 2.67 3.13 25.11
CA LEU A 32 2.41 2.21 26.22
C LEU A 32 3.40 2.42 27.38
N GLU A 33 4.68 2.67 27.08
CA GLU A 33 5.69 3.02 28.08
C GLU A 33 5.31 4.31 28.83
N GLU A 34 4.76 5.29 28.14
CA GLU A 34 4.27 6.54 28.74
C GLU A 34 3.09 6.28 29.68
N TYR A 35 2.17 5.40 29.30
CA TYR A 35 1.04 5.01 30.15
C TYR A 35 1.47 4.25 31.40
N VAL A 36 2.54 3.43 31.31
CA VAL A 36 3.12 2.76 32.48
C VAL A 36 3.79 3.77 33.43
N ARG A 37 4.47 4.79 32.88
CA ARG A 37 5.07 5.87 33.69
C ARG A 37 4.03 6.78 34.33
N GLN A 38 2.95 7.08 33.62
CA GLN A 38 1.90 7.98 34.08
C GLN A 38 0.50 7.39 33.82
N PRO A 39 -0.03 6.59 34.75
CA PRO A 39 -1.32 5.90 34.58
C PRO A 39 -2.53 6.84 34.48
N ALA A 40 -2.40 8.10 34.92
CA ALA A 40 -3.44 9.12 34.79
C ALA A 40 -3.78 9.44 33.31
N LEU A 41 -2.82 9.29 32.39
CA LEU A 41 -3.01 9.57 30.95
C LEU A 41 -3.93 8.54 30.25
N ILE A 42 -4.15 7.40 30.89
CA ILE A 42 -4.99 6.33 30.36
C ILE A 42 -6.48 6.73 30.38
N TYR A 43 -6.87 7.66 31.26
CA TYR A 43 -8.26 8.11 31.46
C TYR A 43 -8.55 9.53 30.97
N SER A 44 -7.54 10.27 30.48
CA SER A 44 -7.72 11.64 30.01
C SER A 44 -8.33 11.69 28.60
N ASP A 45 -9.43 12.44 28.44
CA ASP A 45 -10.08 12.74 27.16
C ASP A 45 -9.22 13.66 26.27
N GLY A 46 -8.21 13.08 25.61
CA GLY A 46 -7.75 13.47 24.27
C GLY A 46 -6.88 14.73 24.06
N ILE A 47 -5.98 14.59 23.07
CA ILE A 47 -5.27 15.63 22.27
C ILE A 47 -4.06 16.24 23.01
N CYS A 48 -2.79 16.03 22.66
CA CYS A 48 -2.13 15.95 21.35
C CYS A 48 -0.84 15.11 21.43
N LEU A 49 -0.59 14.23 20.45
CA LEU A 49 0.77 13.87 20.04
C LEU A 49 0.92 14.39 18.62
N ASP A 50 1.22 15.68 18.53
CA ASP A 50 1.51 16.36 17.29
C ASP A 50 2.77 15.79 16.65
N ASN A 51 2.60 15.39 15.41
CA ASN A 51 3.58 14.79 14.52
C ASN A 51 4.31 15.89 13.75
N THR A 52 4.83 16.90 14.46
CA THR A 52 5.60 17.99 13.87
C THR A 52 7.08 17.84 14.19
N THR A 53 7.85 17.36 13.21
CA THR A 53 9.20 17.81 12.79
C THR A 53 9.98 16.64 12.17
N LEU A 54 10.03 16.58 10.84
CA LEU A 54 11.28 16.73 10.08
C LEU A 54 11.00 16.60 8.58
N SER A 55 10.71 17.72 7.93
CA SER A 55 10.78 17.87 6.49
C SER A 55 12.21 18.22 6.07
N ASN A 56 12.79 17.38 5.21
CA ASN A 56 13.55 17.72 4.00
C ASN A 56 14.81 18.63 4.08
N VAL A 57 15.99 18.12 3.68
CA VAL A 57 16.93 18.74 2.69
C VAL A 57 18.14 17.86 2.30
N GLY A 58 18.45 17.81 0.98
CA GLY A 58 19.77 17.57 0.34
C GLY A 58 20.05 16.12 -0.09
N PHE A 59 19.96 15.67 -1.35
CA PHE A 59 20.36 16.17 -2.68
C PHE A 59 21.88 16.36 -2.88
N SER A 60 22.58 15.28 -3.24
CA SER A 60 23.47 15.16 -4.42
C SER A 60 24.46 14.01 -4.23
N THR A 61 24.53 13.09 -5.18
CA THR A 61 25.81 12.61 -5.76
C THR A 61 25.53 12.06 -7.16
N PHE A 62 26.42 12.43 -8.07
CA PHE A 62 26.34 12.48 -9.52
C PHE A 62 27.15 11.33 -10.15
N GLY A 63 26.81 10.89 -11.36
CA GLY A 63 27.61 10.00 -12.24
C GLY A 63 27.21 8.52 -12.15
N THR A 64 27.01 7.74 -13.21
CA THR A 64 27.56 7.76 -14.59
C THR A 64 26.65 6.94 -15.55
N LEU A 65 26.53 7.38 -16.81
CA LEU A 65 25.97 6.71 -18.00
C LEU A 65 26.76 5.42 -18.39
N PRO A 66 26.42 4.56 -19.41
CA PRO A 66 25.64 4.83 -20.66
C PRO A 66 24.73 3.71 -21.31
N ARG A 67 23.71 4.16 -22.08
CA ARG A 67 23.41 3.89 -23.52
C ARG A 67 22.81 2.55 -24.07
N THR A 68 21.81 2.75 -24.98
CA THR A 68 21.42 1.98 -26.22
C THR A 68 20.75 0.60 -26.05
N LEU A 69 19.75 0.17 -26.84
CA LEU A 69 19.49 0.36 -28.27
C LEU A 69 18.01 0.08 -28.67
N ASP A 70 17.59 0.81 -29.70
CA ASP A 70 16.46 0.72 -30.65
C ASP A 70 15.77 -0.65 -30.90
N THR A 71 14.44 -0.64 -31.15
CA THR A 71 13.80 -1.13 -32.41
C THR A 71 12.27 -1.21 -32.25
N GLY A 72 11.54 -0.71 -33.26
CA GLY A 72 10.07 -0.61 -33.38
C GLY A 72 9.29 -1.92 -33.14
N ILE A 73 7.95 -1.89 -33.03
CA ILE A 73 7.02 -1.75 -34.16
C ILE A 73 5.63 -1.37 -33.61
N SER A 74 5.02 -0.35 -34.22
CA SER A 74 3.58 -0.16 -34.45
C SER A 74 2.60 -0.60 -33.36
N GLU A 75 2.21 0.37 -32.54
CA GLU A 75 0.98 0.35 -31.74
C GLU A 75 -0.25 0.33 -32.65
N ALA A 76 -0.92 -0.82 -32.74
CA ALA A 76 -2.28 -0.94 -33.25
C ALA A 76 -2.87 -2.30 -32.85
N ALA A 77 -3.31 -2.44 -31.59
CA ALA A 77 -4.18 -3.55 -31.20
C ALA A 77 -5.08 -3.17 -30.01
N ALA A 78 -5.82 -2.07 -30.16
CA ALA A 78 -6.89 -1.64 -29.28
C ALA A 78 -8.18 -2.49 -29.44
N ALA A 79 -8.08 -3.81 -29.64
CA ALA A 79 -9.25 -4.63 -29.98
C ALA A 79 -9.21 -6.11 -29.52
N ALA A 80 -8.43 -6.44 -28.48
CA ALA A 80 -8.46 -7.77 -27.86
C ALA A 80 -9.15 -7.77 -26.48
N SER A 81 -9.88 -6.70 -26.16
CA SER A 81 -10.32 -6.36 -24.81
C SER A 81 -11.37 -7.27 -24.16
N LEU A 82 -11.95 -8.28 -24.81
CA LEU A 82 -13.18 -8.88 -24.26
C LEU A 82 -13.29 -10.41 -24.27
N SER A 83 -12.21 -11.19 -24.41
CA SER A 83 -12.34 -12.66 -24.33
C SER A 83 -11.17 -13.46 -23.73
N LEU A 84 -10.17 -12.83 -23.11
CA LEU A 84 -9.05 -13.57 -22.49
C LEU A 84 -8.99 -13.49 -20.95
N SER A 85 -9.91 -12.75 -20.29
CA SER A 85 -9.89 -12.61 -18.83
C SER A 85 -10.15 -13.93 -18.06
N SER A 86 -10.61 -14.98 -18.76
CA SER A 86 -10.88 -16.29 -18.15
C SER A 86 -9.75 -17.33 -18.29
N GLN A 87 -8.63 -17.01 -18.95
CA GLN A 87 -7.55 -17.98 -19.20
C GLN A 87 -6.13 -17.44 -18.98
N ILE A 88 -5.94 -16.14 -18.74
CA ILE A 88 -4.60 -15.55 -18.59
C ILE A 88 -4.08 -15.67 -17.15
N SER A 89 -2.81 -16.07 -17.01
CA SER A 89 -2.15 -16.11 -15.70
C SER A 89 -1.99 -14.70 -15.12
N LEU A 90 -1.95 -14.59 -13.79
CA LEU A 90 -1.83 -13.30 -13.12
C LEU A 90 -0.56 -12.55 -13.56
N ASP A 91 0.57 -13.25 -13.66
CA ASP A 91 1.84 -12.67 -14.12
C ASP A 91 1.77 -12.09 -15.53
N GLU A 92 1.07 -12.78 -16.46
CA GLU A 92 0.93 -12.29 -17.83
C GLU A 92 -0.03 -11.09 -17.90
N PHE A 93 -1.10 -11.09 -17.11
CA PHE A 93 -1.99 -9.92 -16.97
C PHE A 93 -1.23 -8.70 -16.46
N LEU A 94 -0.48 -8.86 -15.37
CA LEU A 94 0.30 -7.77 -14.76
C LEU A 94 1.37 -7.26 -15.72
N LYS A 95 2.02 -8.14 -16.48
CA LYS A 95 3.01 -7.74 -17.50
C LYS A 95 2.39 -6.90 -18.62
N ARG A 96 1.16 -7.21 -19.04
CA ARG A 96 0.43 -6.44 -20.09
C ARG A 96 0.07 -5.03 -19.64
N ILE A 97 -0.29 -4.84 -18.37
CA ILE A 97 -0.63 -3.52 -17.81
C ILE A 97 0.60 -2.77 -17.29
N GLY A 98 1.82 -3.28 -17.53
CA GLY A 98 3.06 -2.64 -17.08
C GLY A 98 3.36 -2.78 -15.58
N LEU A 99 2.66 -3.67 -14.87
CA LEU A 99 2.77 -3.89 -13.42
C LEU A 99 3.46 -5.22 -13.06
N GLY A 100 4.36 -5.70 -13.90
CA GLY A 100 5.08 -6.96 -13.65
C GLY A 100 5.85 -6.97 -12.33
N HIS A 101 6.32 -5.82 -11.84
CA HIS A 101 7.00 -5.70 -10.55
C HIS A 101 6.08 -5.95 -9.34
N CYS A 102 4.77 -5.85 -9.50
CA CYS A 102 3.79 -6.13 -8.44
C CYS A 102 3.44 -7.62 -8.33
N ALA A 103 3.82 -8.45 -9.30
CA ALA A 103 3.46 -9.87 -9.35
C ALA A 103 3.96 -10.64 -8.11
N LEU A 104 5.20 -10.40 -7.67
CA LEU A 104 5.74 -11.02 -6.46
C LEU A 104 4.98 -10.60 -5.20
N LYS A 105 4.62 -9.32 -5.08
CA LYS A 105 3.85 -8.82 -3.92
C LYS A 105 2.48 -9.48 -3.83
N LEU A 106 1.81 -9.65 -4.98
CA LEU A 106 0.50 -10.29 -5.06
C LEU A 106 0.58 -11.81 -4.79
N ASN A 107 1.58 -12.50 -5.36
CA ASN A 107 1.80 -13.92 -5.10
C ASN A 107 2.14 -14.19 -3.62
N MET A 108 2.94 -13.33 -2.98
CA MET A 108 3.21 -13.40 -1.53
C MET A 108 1.96 -13.10 -0.68
N ALA A 109 1.04 -12.28 -1.18
CA ALA A 109 -0.26 -12.04 -0.57
C ALA A 109 -1.27 -13.18 -0.80
N GLY A 110 -0.86 -14.25 -1.49
CA GLY A 110 -1.71 -15.40 -1.82
C GLY A 110 -2.61 -15.17 -3.04
N VAL A 111 -2.41 -14.06 -3.76
CA VAL A 111 -3.15 -13.72 -4.98
C VAL A 111 -2.38 -14.24 -6.16
N SER A 112 -2.86 -15.34 -6.76
CA SER A 112 -2.20 -16.00 -7.90
C SER A 112 -3.08 -16.05 -9.15
N ARG A 113 -4.34 -15.60 -9.05
CA ARG A 113 -5.30 -15.60 -10.16
C ARG A 113 -5.92 -14.21 -10.36
N VAL A 114 -6.24 -13.90 -11.61
CA VAL A 114 -6.96 -12.67 -11.99
C VAL A 114 -8.36 -12.62 -11.35
N SER A 115 -9.00 -13.78 -11.14
CA SER A 115 -10.27 -13.90 -10.43
C SER A 115 -10.22 -13.39 -8.98
N ASP A 116 -9.08 -13.57 -8.31
CA ASP A 116 -8.89 -13.11 -6.93
C ASP A 116 -8.75 -11.59 -6.91
N LEU A 117 -8.07 -11.01 -7.91
CA LEU A 117 -7.92 -9.57 -8.10
C LEU A 117 -9.27 -8.83 -8.22
N ILE A 118 -10.26 -9.44 -8.86
CA ILE A 118 -11.62 -8.88 -9.01
C ILE A 118 -12.33 -8.80 -7.66
N ARG A 119 -12.12 -9.80 -6.79
CA ARG A 119 -12.74 -9.87 -5.46
C ARG A 119 -12.10 -8.91 -4.46
N LEU A 120 -10.88 -8.45 -4.73
CA LEU A 120 -10.11 -7.60 -3.84
C LEU A 120 -10.50 -6.13 -3.98
N GLY A 121 -10.70 -5.47 -2.84
CA GLY A 121 -10.98 -4.05 -2.70
C GLY A 121 -9.78 -3.16 -3.07
N HIS A 122 -10.03 -1.88 -3.35
CA HIS A 122 -8.97 -0.88 -3.50
C HIS A 122 -8.08 -0.83 -2.26
N ILE A 123 -8.70 -0.92 -1.06
CA ILE A 123 -7.99 -0.91 0.22
C ILE A 123 -7.15 -2.19 0.43
N ASP A 124 -7.64 -3.35 -0.03
CA ASP A 124 -6.90 -4.61 0.09
C ASP A 124 -5.64 -4.60 -0.77
N LEU A 125 -5.75 -4.12 -2.02
CA LEU A 125 -4.62 -3.96 -2.93
C LEU A 125 -3.56 -2.99 -2.38
N LEU A 126 -3.98 -1.86 -1.79
CA LEU A 126 -3.06 -0.97 -1.09
C LEU A 126 -2.37 -1.67 0.08
N SER A 127 -3.11 -2.49 0.84
CA SER A 127 -2.57 -3.24 1.98
C SER A 127 -1.45 -4.19 1.57
N TYR A 128 -1.48 -4.74 0.35
CA TYR A 128 -0.45 -5.62 -0.20
C TYR A 128 0.85 -4.94 -0.65
N GLY A 129 0.97 -3.62 -0.56
CA GLY A 129 2.21 -2.95 -1.00
C GLY A 129 2.13 -2.27 -2.35
N LEU A 130 0.93 -2.22 -2.96
CA LEU A 130 0.72 -1.47 -4.19
C LEU A 130 0.49 0.01 -3.88
N ILE A 131 0.93 0.88 -4.78
CA ILE A 131 0.63 2.32 -4.71
C ILE A 131 -0.71 2.62 -5.38
N ALA A 132 -1.34 3.75 -5.04
CA ALA A 132 -2.66 4.12 -5.55
C ALA A 132 -2.75 4.07 -7.09
N GLU A 133 -1.69 4.49 -7.78
CA GLU A 133 -1.63 4.51 -9.25
C GLU A 133 -1.65 3.09 -9.86
N GLU A 134 -0.95 2.14 -9.23
CA GLU A 134 -0.97 0.72 -9.64
C GLU A 134 -2.36 0.12 -9.40
N VAL A 135 -2.98 0.43 -8.27
CA VAL A 135 -4.34 -0.04 -7.96
C VAL A 135 -5.36 0.51 -8.96
N GLN A 136 -5.24 1.79 -9.35
CA GLN A 136 -6.10 2.39 -10.37
C GLN A 136 -5.89 1.74 -11.74
N MET A 137 -4.65 1.47 -12.16
CA MET A 137 -4.37 0.76 -13.41
C MET A 137 -4.98 -0.66 -13.41
N ILE A 138 -4.83 -1.40 -12.32
CA ILE A 138 -5.46 -2.72 -12.17
C ILE A 138 -6.97 -2.61 -12.29
N ARG A 139 -7.60 -1.65 -11.61
CA ARG A 139 -9.06 -1.46 -11.65
C ARG A 139 -9.58 -1.05 -13.02
N ASN A 140 -8.83 -0.22 -13.75
CA ASN A 140 -9.19 0.19 -15.10
C ASN A 140 -9.04 -0.96 -16.10
N ALA A 141 -8.05 -1.83 -15.91
CA ALA A 141 -7.85 -3.02 -16.76
C ALA A 141 -8.81 -4.18 -16.44
N LEU A 142 -9.48 -4.14 -15.29
CA LEU A 142 -10.52 -5.10 -14.90
C LEU A 142 -11.95 -4.65 -15.24
N LYS A 143 -12.14 -3.39 -15.67
CA LYS A 143 -13.41 -2.85 -16.20
C LYS A 143 -13.56 -3.18 -17.68
#